data_AF-A0A409VK28-F1
#
_entry.id   AF-A0A409VK28-F1
#
_cell.length_a   1.000
_cell.length_b   1.000
_cell.length_c   1.000
_cell.angle_alpha   90.00
_cell.angle_beta   90.00
_cell.angle_gamma   90.00
#
_symmetry.space_group_name_H-M   'P 1'
#
loop_
_entity.id
_entity.type
_entity.pdbx_description
1 polymer ?
#
loop_
_entity_poly.entity_id
_entity_poly.type
_entity_poly.pdbx_seq_one_letter_code
_entity_poly.pdbx_strand_id
1 'polypeptide(L)'
;MASKTRIDQSFVEGSSWQSIPPPLKGIKILDLTRVLAGPTATMLLADLGADVIKVEEVSRGDDTRSWHPPSAPLVPTAPRATKGQPPESAYFLAVNRNKRSITVNFKTPEGLEIIRRLVKKSDVLVENFVAGKLASMGLGWEDCQKINERLIYASITGYGQTGPYAKAAGYDVIIEAEAGLMHITGEPDRPPAKVGVAATDIATGLYAHGAIMAALLSRQQTGKGVWIDCNLFESQIAGLANIASNYLIAGKEASRHGTAHPSIVPYQVFPCKDGFLMIGAGNDKQFRLLAEKILEDASLVTNPKFATNDARVKNRDELINIITEVLMKNDKDHWLKRFTGLGVPFGPINNIGQTFKHPQAVARQVTVEVEHPRAGKVRLVAPPVAYNGRKMEVRLPPPWLSEHTEEPGSPVREVVDMETFNQILELDEDEDSHDFSQPMVWDYFEQAEKTFKTMDDAFAKEDLESLSSLGHFLKGSSAALGLSRVQHTCEEIQHVGHLRDEKAEKDLKPSEALTVMGRLLKRVKVEYKEAQAWMKKFYGED
;
A
#
# COMPACT_ATOMS: atom_id res chain seq x y z
N MET A 1 15.45 38.62 34.66
CA MET A 1 14.19 38.71 33.88
C MET A 1 14.33 37.83 32.65
N ALA A 2 13.86 36.58 32.72
CA ALA A 2 13.86 35.66 31.59
C ALA A 2 12.42 35.54 31.08
N SER A 3 12.21 36.02 29.85
CA SER A 3 10.94 35.89 29.12
C SER A 3 10.59 34.40 29.00
N LYS A 4 9.62 33.95 29.81
CA LYS A 4 8.97 32.66 29.65
C LYS A 4 7.99 32.79 28.47
N THR A 5 8.44 32.55 27.26
CA THR A 5 7.52 32.18 26.18
C THR A 5 7.14 30.71 26.39
N ARG A 6 6.36 30.44 27.45
CA ARG A 6 5.55 29.22 27.52
C ARG A 6 4.50 29.39 26.44
N ILE A 7 4.50 28.53 25.42
CA ILE A 7 3.27 28.29 24.67
C ILE A 7 2.29 27.76 25.70
N ASP A 8 1.35 28.61 26.08
CA ASP A 8 0.30 28.31 27.05
C ASP A 8 -0.55 27.15 26.50
N GLN A 9 -0.84 26.13 27.30
CA GLN A 9 -1.77 25.08 26.88
C GLN A 9 -3.20 25.62 26.73
N SER A 10 -3.52 26.74 27.39
CA SER A 10 -4.77 27.48 27.16
C SER A 10 -4.88 28.04 25.73
N PHE A 11 -3.74 28.22 25.04
CA PHE A 11 -3.67 28.70 23.66
C PHE A 11 -4.16 27.68 22.63
N VAL A 12 -4.34 26.41 23.02
CA VAL A 12 -4.91 25.34 22.17
C VAL A 12 -6.38 25.09 22.52
N GLU A 13 -6.76 25.25 23.79
CA GLU A 13 -8.12 25.00 24.28
C GLU A 13 -9.11 26.13 23.95
N GLY A 14 -8.63 27.37 23.82
CA GLY A 14 -9.46 28.54 23.50
C GLY A 14 -9.48 28.99 22.03
N SER A 15 -8.67 28.37 21.18
CA SER A 15 -8.50 28.78 19.78
C SER A 15 -9.17 27.78 18.83
N SER A 16 -10.07 28.27 17.99
CA SER A 16 -10.74 27.53 16.91
C SER A 16 -9.80 27.18 15.74
N TRP A 17 -8.55 26.79 16.00
CA TRP A 17 -7.65 26.34 14.95
C TRP A 17 -8.20 25.05 14.35
N GLN A 18 -8.89 25.21 13.22
CA GLN A 18 -9.24 24.11 12.35
C GLN A 18 -7.94 23.54 11.77
N SER A 19 -7.85 22.21 11.74
CA SER A 19 -6.85 21.54 10.91
C SER A 19 -7.01 22.04 9.48
N ILE A 20 -5.95 21.98 8.68
CA ILE A 20 -6.12 22.22 7.25
C ILE A 20 -7.08 21.17 6.65
N PRO A 21 -7.90 21.52 5.66
CA PRO A 21 -8.66 20.54 4.89
C PRO A 21 -7.73 19.43 4.36
N PRO A 22 -8.18 18.17 4.24
CA PRO A 22 -7.33 17.09 3.74
C PRO A 22 -6.73 17.47 2.38
N PRO A 23 -5.41 17.71 2.28
CA PRO A 23 -4.81 18.35 1.10
C PRO A 23 -4.83 17.48 -0.15
N LEU A 24 -5.01 16.16 0.00
CA LEU A 24 -5.13 15.22 -1.11
C LEU A 24 -6.57 14.77 -1.37
N LYS A 25 -7.57 15.47 -0.80
CA LYS A 25 -8.97 15.19 -1.12
C LYS A 25 -9.19 15.29 -2.64
N GLY A 26 -9.73 14.23 -3.23
CA GLY A 26 -9.98 14.13 -4.67
C GLY A 26 -8.84 13.52 -5.49
N ILE A 27 -7.67 13.28 -4.89
CA ILE A 27 -6.58 12.52 -5.53
C ILE A 27 -6.87 11.03 -5.41
N LYS A 28 -6.83 10.31 -6.53
CA LYS A 28 -7.05 8.85 -6.61
C LYS A 28 -5.72 8.12 -6.79
N ILE A 29 -5.42 7.17 -5.91
CA ILE A 29 -4.19 6.39 -5.94
C ILE A 29 -4.51 4.92 -6.16
N LEU A 30 -3.93 4.35 -7.21
CA LEU A 30 -3.90 2.91 -7.43
C LEU A 30 -2.64 2.32 -6.78
N ASP A 31 -2.83 1.63 -5.66
CA ASP A 31 -1.78 1.01 -4.87
C ASP A 31 -1.62 -0.46 -5.26
N LEU A 32 -0.62 -0.76 -6.10
CA LEU A 32 -0.24 -2.12 -6.47
C LEU A 32 0.91 -2.65 -5.60
N THR A 33 1.21 -1.96 -4.50
CA THR A 33 2.37 -2.26 -3.67
C THR A 33 2.11 -3.37 -2.67
N ARG A 34 3.19 -4.00 -2.22
CA ARG A 34 3.19 -5.04 -1.18
C ARG A 34 4.23 -4.74 -0.11
N VAL A 35 4.16 -5.45 1.03
CA VAL A 35 5.18 -5.42 2.07
C VAL A 35 5.19 -4.10 2.87
N LEU A 36 6.20 -3.23 2.73
CA LEU A 36 6.38 -2.11 3.66
C LEU A 36 6.66 -0.76 3.01
N ALA A 37 7.70 -0.61 2.18
CA ALA A 37 8.07 0.71 1.63
C ALA A 37 6.93 1.38 0.84
N GLY A 38 6.37 0.67 -0.14
CA GLY A 38 5.23 1.15 -0.93
C GLY A 38 3.97 1.36 -0.09
N PRO A 39 3.53 0.39 0.72
CA PRO A 39 2.38 0.56 1.59
C PRO A 39 2.50 1.72 2.57
N THR A 40 3.70 2.00 3.09
CA THR A 40 4.00 3.16 3.93
C THR A 40 3.76 4.46 3.18
N ALA A 41 4.29 4.59 1.95
CA ALA A 41 4.10 5.78 1.14
C ALA A 41 2.61 6.04 0.85
N THR A 42 1.88 5.03 0.39
CA THR A 42 0.46 5.17 0.03
C THR A 42 -0.42 5.38 1.25
N MET A 43 -0.11 4.79 2.41
CA MET A 43 -0.80 5.07 3.66
C MET A 43 -0.62 6.53 4.11
N LEU A 44 0.58 7.09 4.01
CA LEU A 44 0.82 8.49 4.36
C LEU A 44 0.04 9.44 3.44
N LEU A 45 -0.06 9.13 2.14
CA LEU A 45 -0.92 9.88 1.22
C LEU A 45 -2.41 9.71 1.54
N ALA A 46 -2.84 8.51 1.95
CA ALA A 46 -4.20 8.25 2.41
C ALA A 46 -4.53 9.07 3.67
N ASP A 47 -3.61 9.16 4.63
CA ASP A 47 -3.76 10.00 5.83
C ASP A 47 -3.98 11.48 5.45
N LEU A 48 -3.37 11.95 4.35
CA LEU A 48 -3.55 13.31 3.81
C LEU A 48 -4.84 13.51 3.00
N GLY A 49 -5.68 12.48 2.84
CA GLY A 49 -7.00 12.62 2.20
C GLY A 49 -7.14 11.95 0.84
N ALA A 50 -6.09 11.32 0.31
CA ALA A 50 -6.18 10.59 -0.95
C ALA A 50 -7.14 9.39 -0.82
N ASP A 51 -7.83 9.07 -1.91
CA ASP A 51 -8.57 7.82 -2.07
C ASP A 51 -7.62 6.76 -2.61
N VAL A 52 -7.26 5.79 -1.76
CA VAL A 52 -6.26 4.78 -2.07
C VAL A 52 -6.91 3.42 -2.23
N ILE A 53 -6.84 2.88 -3.44
CA ILE A 53 -7.32 1.55 -3.79
C ILE A 53 -6.13 0.62 -3.84
N LYS A 54 -6.01 -0.24 -2.82
CA LYS A 54 -5.01 -1.30 -2.77
C LYS A 54 -5.52 -2.50 -3.55
N VAL A 55 -4.78 -2.88 -4.58
CA VAL A 55 -5.05 -4.08 -5.37
C VAL A 55 -4.20 -5.22 -4.85
N GLU A 56 -4.85 -6.32 -4.52
CA GLU A 56 -4.22 -7.45 -3.88
C GLU A 56 -4.45 -8.75 -4.68
N GLU A 57 -3.61 -9.75 -4.42
CA GLU A 57 -3.76 -11.09 -4.98
C GLU A 57 -5.03 -11.75 -4.40
N VAL A 58 -5.80 -12.44 -5.24
CA VAL A 58 -7.16 -12.91 -4.92
C VAL A 58 -7.21 -13.86 -3.72
N SER A 59 -6.25 -14.77 -3.61
CA SER A 59 -6.26 -15.83 -2.59
C SER A 59 -5.59 -15.44 -1.28
N ARG A 60 -4.43 -14.78 -1.34
CA ARG A 60 -3.58 -14.47 -0.17
C ARG A 60 -3.51 -13.00 0.18
N GLY A 61 -3.83 -12.13 -0.77
CA GLY A 61 -3.64 -10.68 -0.64
C GLY A 61 -2.17 -10.25 -0.63
N ASP A 62 -1.90 -9.15 0.08
CA ASP A 62 -0.55 -8.71 0.42
C ASP A 62 0.19 -9.76 1.29
N ASP A 63 1.47 -9.99 1.00
CA ASP A 63 2.30 -10.96 1.72
C ASP A 63 2.30 -10.71 3.25
N THR A 64 2.18 -9.45 3.68
CA THR A 64 2.13 -9.08 5.11
C THR A 64 0.89 -9.54 5.85
N ARG A 65 -0.19 -9.91 5.16
CA ARG A 65 -1.36 -10.55 5.79
C ARG A 65 -0.99 -11.88 6.44
N SER A 66 -0.01 -12.59 5.87
CA SER A 66 0.47 -13.88 6.37
C SER A 66 1.59 -13.78 7.43
N TRP A 67 2.10 -12.58 7.71
CA TRP A 67 3.21 -12.37 8.65
C TRP A 67 2.69 -12.28 10.08
N HIS A 68 2.37 -13.43 10.67
CA HIS A 68 1.89 -13.57 12.05
C HIS A 68 2.41 -14.87 12.68
N PRO A 69 2.49 -14.99 14.02
CA PRO A 69 2.11 -14.00 15.05
C PRO A 69 3.08 -12.81 15.18
N PRO A 70 2.63 -11.65 15.71
CA PRO A 70 1.31 -11.41 16.30
C PRO A 70 0.24 -10.97 15.28
N SER A 71 -1.02 -11.29 15.57
CA SER A 71 -2.21 -10.85 14.83
C SER A 71 -3.23 -10.19 15.76
N ALA A 72 -4.16 -9.43 15.19
CA ALA A 72 -5.29 -8.87 15.91
C ALA A 72 -6.28 -9.99 16.33
N PRO A 73 -7.04 -9.81 17.42
CA PRO A 73 -8.09 -10.76 17.79
C PRO A 73 -9.17 -10.82 16.70
N LEU A 74 -9.88 -11.93 16.61
CA LEU A 74 -11.07 -12.07 15.75
C LEU A 74 -12.33 -11.89 16.60
N VAL A 75 -13.22 -10.98 16.22
CA VAL A 75 -14.50 -10.80 16.94
C VAL A 75 -15.58 -11.76 16.42
N PRO A 76 -16.51 -12.21 17.28
CA PRO A 76 -17.61 -13.10 16.87
C PRO A 76 -18.53 -12.49 15.80
N THR A 77 -18.59 -11.16 15.72
CA THR A 77 -19.41 -10.39 14.78
C THR A 77 -18.69 -10.09 13.45
N ALA A 78 -17.56 -10.74 13.18
CA ALA A 78 -16.82 -10.54 11.93
C ALA A 78 -17.73 -10.83 10.70
N PRO A 79 -17.61 -10.08 9.59
CA PRO A 79 -18.47 -10.26 8.45
C PRO A 79 -18.39 -11.68 7.87
N ARG A 80 -19.54 -12.22 7.45
CA ARG A 80 -19.65 -13.60 6.94
C ARG A 80 -18.77 -13.87 5.72
N ALA A 81 -18.56 -12.87 4.87
CA ALA A 81 -17.67 -12.94 3.70
C ALA A 81 -16.20 -13.25 4.07
N THR A 82 -15.83 -13.06 5.34
CA THR A 82 -14.46 -13.29 5.83
C THR A 82 -14.29 -14.66 6.48
N LYS A 83 -15.33 -15.50 6.46
CA LYS A 83 -15.32 -16.83 7.07
C LYS A 83 -14.19 -17.68 6.46
N GLY A 84 -13.35 -18.25 7.31
CA GLY A 84 -12.21 -19.06 6.90
C GLY A 84 -10.90 -18.27 6.67
N GLN A 85 -10.95 -16.94 6.63
CA GLN A 85 -9.73 -16.13 6.58
C GLN A 85 -9.03 -16.09 7.96
N PRO A 86 -7.68 -16.07 8.02
CA PRO A 86 -6.96 -15.95 9.28
C PRO A 86 -7.20 -14.59 9.95
N PRO A 87 -6.92 -14.45 11.26
CA PRO A 87 -6.95 -13.14 11.93
C PRO A 87 -5.98 -12.16 11.27
N GLU A 88 -6.31 -10.87 11.25
CA GLU A 88 -5.50 -9.85 10.58
C GLU A 88 -4.10 -9.73 11.22
N SER A 89 -3.04 -9.83 10.40
CA SER A 89 -1.67 -9.60 10.88
C SER A 89 -1.50 -8.20 11.44
N ALA A 90 -0.85 -8.07 12.60
CA ALA A 90 -0.50 -6.76 13.15
C ALA A 90 0.43 -5.97 12.20
N TYR A 91 1.20 -6.66 11.36
CA TYR A 91 2.05 -6.04 10.35
C TYR A 91 1.22 -5.38 9.26
N PHE A 92 0.27 -6.12 8.67
CA PHE A 92 -0.62 -5.58 7.64
C PHE A 92 -1.40 -4.35 8.15
N LEU A 93 -1.94 -4.44 9.38
CA LEU A 93 -2.69 -3.34 9.99
C LEU A 93 -1.84 -2.08 10.24
N ALA A 94 -0.51 -2.21 10.39
CA ALA A 94 0.36 -1.09 10.71
C ALA A 94 0.52 -0.10 9.54
N VAL A 95 0.37 -0.57 8.29
CA VAL A 95 0.70 0.20 7.08
C VAL A 95 -0.40 0.27 6.02
N ASN A 96 -1.66 -0.02 6.38
CA ASN A 96 -2.78 -0.05 5.43
C ASN A 96 -4.06 0.66 5.90
N ARG A 97 -4.02 1.47 6.96
CA ARG A 97 -5.17 2.34 7.34
C ARG A 97 -5.52 3.31 6.21
N ASN A 98 -6.77 3.79 6.19
CA ASN A 98 -7.30 4.72 5.18
C ASN A 98 -7.33 4.19 3.73
N LYS A 99 -7.09 2.89 3.51
CA LYS A 99 -7.13 2.27 2.18
C LYS A 99 -8.40 1.45 1.97
N ARG A 100 -8.79 1.28 0.70
CA ARG A 100 -9.77 0.30 0.25
C ARG A 100 -9.06 -0.89 -0.37
N SER A 101 -9.50 -2.11 -0.06
CA SER A 101 -8.93 -3.36 -0.60
C SER A 101 -9.82 -3.90 -1.70
N ILE A 102 -9.23 -4.13 -2.87
CA ILE A 102 -9.83 -4.95 -3.94
C ILE A 102 -8.88 -6.08 -4.32
N THR A 103 -9.42 -7.15 -4.89
CA THR A 103 -8.63 -8.27 -5.41
C THR A 103 -8.77 -8.35 -6.92
N VAL A 104 -7.65 -8.50 -7.62
CA VAL A 104 -7.61 -8.61 -9.09
C VAL A 104 -6.49 -9.56 -9.49
N ASN A 105 -6.77 -10.50 -10.40
CA ASN A 105 -5.78 -11.44 -10.90
C ASN A 105 -5.07 -10.90 -12.15
N PHE A 106 -3.82 -10.45 -12.03
CA PHE A 106 -3.05 -9.88 -13.15
C PHE A 106 -2.62 -10.92 -14.20
N LYS A 107 -2.90 -12.21 -13.97
CA LYS A 107 -2.57 -13.27 -14.93
C LYS A 107 -3.63 -13.46 -16.01
N THR A 108 -4.83 -12.87 -15.84
CA THR A 108 -5.90 -12.99 -16.81
C THR A 108 -6.05 -11.70 -17.62
N PRO A 109 -6.46 -11.77 -18.89
CA PRO A 109 -6.73 -10.59 -19.71
C PRO A 109 -7.73 -9.62 -19.05
N GLU A 110 -8.74 -10.15 -18.38
CA GLU A 110 -9.80 -9.38 -17.70
C GLU A 110 -9.22 -8.60 -16.52
N GLY A 111 -8.37 -9.24 -15.71
CA GLY A 111 -7.71 -8.57 -14.61
C GLY A 111 -6.78 -7.45 -15.07
N LEU A 112 -6.05 -7.65 -16.17
CA LEU A 112 -5.23 -6.60 -16.77
C LEU A 112 -6.09 -5.44 -17.29
N GLU A 113 -7.23 -5.73 -17.91
CA GLU A 113 -8.16 -4.69 -18.39
C GLU A 113 -8.77 -3.88 -17.24
N ILE A 114 -9.15 -4.53 -16.13
CA ILE A 114 -9.58 -3.83 -14.90
C ILE A 114 -8.50 -2.84 -14.46
N ILE A 115 -7.24 -3.25 -14.42
CA ILE A 115 -6.13 -2.36 -14.04
C ILE A 115 -5.97 -1.20 -15.02
N ARG A 116 -6.02 -1.43 -16.33
CA ARG A 116 -5.93 -0.34 -17.34
C ARG A 116 -7.03 0.70 -17.16
N ARG A 117 -8.25 0.26 -16.84
CA ARG A 117 -9.37 1.18 -16.57
C ARG A 117 -9.20 1.94 -15.26
N LEU A 118 -8.65 1.31 -14.23
CA LEU A 118 -8.28 2.00 -12.99
C LEU A 118 -7.19 3.04 -13.25
N VAL A 119 -6.13 2.70 -14.01
CA VAL A 119 -5.07 3.64 -14.44
C VAL A 119 -5.65 4.88 -15.12
N LYS A 120 -6.63 4.70 -16.00
CA LYS A 120 -7.32 5.82 -16.68
C LYS A 120 -8.01 6.79 -15.72
N LYS A 121 -8.47 6.30 -14.56
CA LYS A 121 -9.18 7.09 -13.54
C LYS A 121 -8.29 7.56 -12.38
N SER A 122 -7.05 7.07 -12.30
CA SER A 122 -6.14 7.38 -11.20
C SER A 122 -5.26 8.59 -11.48
N ASP A 123 -4.92 9.31 -10.42
CA ASP A 123 -3.91 10.37 -10.44
C ASP A 123 -2.50 9.83 -10.27
N VAL A 124 -2.38 8.80 -9.43
CA VAL A 124 -1.11 8.17 -9.06
C VAL A 124 -1.27 6.65 -9.15
N LEU A 125 -0.28 5.98 -9.73
CA LEU A 125 -0.08 4.54 -9.59
C LEU A 125 1.20 4.33 -8.80
N VAL A 126 1.16 3.48 -7.77
CA VAL A 126 2.36 3.09 -7.01
C VAL A 126 2.54 1.58 -7.09
N GLU A 127 3.74 1.12 -7.40
CA GLU A 127 4.07 -0.29 -7.56
C GLU A 127 5.46 -0.60 -7.00
N ASN A 128 5.69 -1.84 -6.58
CA ASN A 128 7.00 -2.30 -6.09
C ASN A 128 7.34 -3.72 -6.58
N PHE A 129 7.04 -4.01 -7.84
CA PHE A 129 7.48 -5.23 -8.48
C PHE A 129 8.97 -5.12 -8.87
N VAL A 130 9.61 -6.26 -9.11
CA VAL A 130 10.96 -6.28 -9.69
C VAL A 130 10.93 -5.52 -11.02
N ALA A 131 11.98 -4.73 -11.29
CA ALA A 131 12.04 -3.86 -12.47
C ALA A 131 11.68 -4.62 -13.76
N GLY A 132 10.84 -4.00 -14.58
CA GLY A 132 10.33 -4.56 -15.84
C GLY A 132 9.22 -5.62 -15.70
N LYS A 133 8.86 -6.06 -14.49
CA LYS A 133 7.81 -7.10 -14.33
C LYS A 133 6.44 -6.62 -14.81
N LEU A 134 5.98 -5.43 -14.39
CA LEU A 134 4.71 -4.89 -14.89
C LEU A 134 4.79 -4.48 -16.36
N ALA A 135 5.93 -4.01 -16.84
CA ALA A 135 6.15 -3.75 -18.27
C ALA A 135 5.94 -5.03 -19.12
N SER A 136 6.40 -6.19 -18.63
CA SER A 136 6.15 -7.48 -19.31
C SER A 136 4.67 -7.88 -19.38
N MET A 137 3.79 -7.20 -18.63
CA MET A 137 2.35 -7.40 -18.62
C MET A 137 1.58 -6.27 -19.34
N GLY A 138 2.30 -5.32 -19.97
CA GLY A 138 1.69 -4.14 -20.59
C GLY A 138 1.15 -3.13 -19.57
N LEU A 139 1.76 -3.07 -18.39
CA LEU A 139 1.43 -2.16 -17.27
C LEU A 139 2.66 -1.35 -16.84
N GLY A 140 3.66 -1.22 -17.72
CA GLY A 140 4.84 -0.38 -17.50
C GLY A 140 4.51 1.10 -17.57
N TRP A 141 5.49 1.96 -17.26
CA TRP A 141 5.32 3.41 -17.36
C TRP A 141 4.88 3.82 -18.76
N GLU A 142 5.57 3.32 -19.80
CA GLU A 142 5.32 3.65 -21.20
C GLU A 142 3.91 3.23 -21.66
N ASP A 143 3.37 2.16 -21.10
CA ASP A 143 2.01 1.69 -21.41
C ASP A 143 0.97 2.54 -20.69
N CYS A 144 1.15 2.75 -19.38
CA CYS A 144 0.24 3.50 -18.54
C CYS A 144 0.20 4.99 -18.92
N GLN A 145 1.32 5.57 -19.37
CA GLN A 145 1.37 6.95 -19.86
C GLN A 145 0.48 7.16 -21.10
N LYS A 146 0.41 6.19 -22.01
CA LYS A 146 -0.47 6.25 -23.19
C LYS A 146 -1.95 6.24 -22.80
N ILE A 147 -2.29 5.57 -21.69
CA ILE A 147 -3.65 5.53 -21.14
C ILE A 147 -4.00 6.86 -20.44
N ASN A 148 -3.04 7.44 -19.73
CA ASN A 148 -3.22 8.64 -18.93
C ASN A 148 -1.92 9.47 -18.86
N GLU A 149 -1.80 10.49 -19.71
CA GLU A 149 -0.62 11.37 -19.77
C GLU A 149 -0.41 12.21 -18.48
N ARG A 150 -1.44 12.29 -17.63
CA ARG A 150 -1.41 13.01 -16.34
C ARG A 150 -0.99 12.09 -15.18
N LEU A 151 -0.80 10.80 -15.42
CA LEU A 151 -0.49 9.82 -14.39
C LEU A 151 0.89 10.08 -13.78
N ILE A 152 0.95 10.13 -12.45
CA ILE A 152 2.21 9.99 -11.73
C ILE A 152 2.41 8.50 -11.47
N TYR A 153 3.43 7.92 -12.06
CA TYR A 153 3.76 6.50 -11.88
C TYR A 153 4.95 6.42 -10.94
N ALA A 154 4.81 5.74 -9.81
CA ALA A 154 5.88 5.59 -8.84
C ALA A 154 6.28 4.12 -8.71
N SER A 155 7.50 3.83 -9.15
CA SER A 155 8.15 2.54 -8.95
C SER A 155 9.00 2.58 -7.69
N ILE A 156 8.86 1.58 -6.83
CA ILE A 156 9.66 1.42 -5.61
C ILE A 156 10.37 0.08 -5.68
N THR A 157 11.68 0.08 -5.95
CA THR A 157 12.44 -1.17 -6.17
C THR A 157 13.65 -1.28 -5.23
N GLY A 158 14.31 -2.45 -5.21
CA GLY A 158 15.54 -2.64 -4.43
C GLY A 158 16.67 -1.70 -4.85
N TYR A 159 16.94 -1.66 -6.16
CA TYR A 159 18.16 -1.06 -6.73
C TYR A 159 17.90 -0.04 -7.85
N GLY A 160 16.65 0.30 -8.14
CA GLY A 160 16.27 1.20 -9.23
C GLY A 160 15.90 0.47 -10.51
N GLN A 161 15.41 1.23 -11.50
CA GLN A 161 15.00 0.71 -12.81
C GLN A 161 16.19 0.51 -13.77
N THR A 162 17.38 0.97 -13.38
CA THR A 162 18.60 0.92 -14.20
C THR A 162 19.80 0.39 -13.41
N GLY A 163 20.91 0.15 -14.11
CA GLY A 163 22.13 -0.37 -13.50
C GLY A 163 22.19 -1.90 -13.40
N PRO A 164 23.34 -2.46 -13.00
CA PRO A 164 23.60 -3.91 -13.05
C PRO A 164 22.71 -4.73 -12.11
N TYR A 165 22.18 -4.12 -11.04
CA TYR A 165 21.32 -4.77 -10.05
C TYR A 165 19.82 -4.52 -10.27
N ALA A 166 19.40 -3.87 -11.37
CA ALA A 166 17.99 -3.52 -11.60
C ALA A 166 17.02 -4.71 -11.49
N LYS A 167 17.46 -5.91 -11.90
CA LYS A 167 16.66 -7.14 -11.86
C LYS A 167 16.82 -7.95 -10.55
N ALA A 168 17.67 -7.50 -9.62
CA ALA A 168 17.86 -8.16 -8.35
C ALA A 168 16.68 -7.93 -7.42
N ALA A 169 16.32 -8.94 -6.63
CA ALA A 169 15.36 -8.76 -5.55
C ALA A 169 16.03 -7.98 -4.41
N GLY A 170 15.37 -6.93 -3.91
CA GLY A 170 15.86 -6.15 -2.78
C GLY A 170 14.83 -6.13 -1.65
N TYR A 171 15.20 -6.73 -0.52
CA TYR A 171 14.52 -6.54 0.75
C TYR A 171 15.36 -5.62 1.63
N ASP A 172 14.71 -4.92 2.55
CA ASP A 172 15.33 -3.99 3.50
C ASP A 172 16.66 -4.48 4.09
N VAL A 173 16.68 -5.69 4.69
CA VAL A 173 17.89 -6.22 5.34
C VAL A 173 19.04 -6.54 4.37
N ILE A 174 18.72 -6.90 3.11
CA ILE A 174 19.73 -7.15 2.08
C ILE A 174 20.36 -5.82 1.68
N ILE A 175 19.54 -4.80 1.47
CA ILE A 175 20.02 -3.46 1.17
C ILE A 175 20.79 -2.86 2.34
N GLU A 176 20.32 -3.06 3.58
CA GLU A 176 21.01 -2.62 4.79
C GLU A 176 22.44 -3.20 4.87
N ALA A 177 22.61 -4.46 4.49
CA ALA A 177 23.91 -5.12 4.41
C ALA A 177 24.79 -4.53 3.29
N GLU A 178 24.23 -4.35 2.09
CA GLU A 178 25.00 -3.94 0.91
C GLU A 178 25.36 -2.45 0.89
N ALA A 179 24.45 -1.56 1.28
CA ALA A 179 24.67 -0.12 1.24
C ALA A 179 25.27 0.45 2.55
N GLY A 180 25.69 -0.41 3.48
CA GLY A 180 26.63 -0.04 4.56
C GLY A 180 26.03 0.27 5.93
N LEU A 181 24.72 0.46 6.06
CA LEU A 181 24.07 0.71 7.36
C LEU A 181 24.33 -0.43 8.37
N MET A 182 24.29 -1.70 7.93
CA MET A 182 24.58 -2.83 8.81
C MET A 182 26.05 -2.82 9.27
N HIS A 183 26.97 -2.45 8.38
CA HIS A 183 28.41 -2.42 8.68
C HIS A 183 28.73 -1.49 9.85
N ILE A 184 28.05 -0.34 9.93
CA ILE A 184 28.25 0.69 10.96
C ILE A 184 27.37 0.50 12.21
N THR A 185 26.48 -0.49 12.22
CA THR A 185 25.53 -0.74 13.31
C THR A 185 25.98 -1.89 14.21
N GLY A 186 25.94 -1.66 15.52
CA GLY A 186 26.36 -2.62 16.55
C GLY A 186 27.60 -2.18 17.32
N GLU A 187 28.08 -3.05 18.20
CA GLU A 187 29.29 -2.81 19.01
C GLU A 187 30.57 -2.97 18.16
N PRO A 188 31.65 -2.22 18.45
CA PRO A 188 32.91 -2.25 17.67
C PRO A 188 33.44 -3.68 17.45
N ASP A 189 33.57 -4.44 18.54
CA ASP A 189 34.19 -5.78 18.58
C ASP A 189 33.18 -6.93 18.44
N ARG A 190 31.99 -6.65 17.90
CA ARG A 190 30.96 -7.65 17.62
C ARG A 190 30.66 -7.72 16.13
N PRO A 191 30.09 -8.84 15.65
CA PRO A 191 29.56 -8.92 14.29
C PRO A 191 28.59 -7.77 13.99
N PRO A 192 28.48 -7.33 12.72
CA PRO A 192 27.47 -6.37 12.29
C PRO A 192 26.07 -6.75 12.74
N ALA A 193 25.29 -5.76 13.16
CA ALA A 193 23.91 -5.94 13.60
C ALA A 193 22.97 -5.13 12.71
N LYS A 194 21.79 -5.68 12.42
CA LYS A 194 20.75 -4.93 11.73
C LYS A 194 20.02 -3.96 12.67
N VAL A 195 19.38 -2.94 12.11
CA VAL A 195 18.45 -2.08 12.84
C VAL A 195 17.21 -2.89 13.27
N GLY A 196 16.65 -2.56 14.43
CA GLY A 196 15.52 -3.29 15.04
C GLY A 196 14.18 -3.17 14.30
N VAL A 197 14.12 -2.35 13.25
CA VAL A 197 12.98 -2.16 12.34
C VAL A 197 13.53 -2.03 10.92
N ALA A 198 12.71 -2.30 9.91
CA ALA A 198 13.06 -2.13 8.51
C ALA A 198 13.20 -0.64 8.15
N ALA A 199 14.32 -0.05 8.57
CA ALA A 199 14.57 1.38 8.49
C ALA A 199 14.75 1.87 7.06
N THR A 200 15.30 1.02 6.18
CA THR A 200 15.45 1.33 4.76
C THR A 200 14.09 1.37 4.08
N ASP A 201 13.21 0.41 4.35
CA ASP A 201 11.85 0.42 3.82
C ASP A 201 11.07 1.69 4.24
N ILE A 202 11.13 2.04 5.53
CA ILE A 202 10.45 3.24 6.04
C ILE A 202 11.02 4.51 5.42
N ALA A 203 12.35 4.65 5.34
CA ALA A 203 12.99 5.80 4.70
C ALA A 203 12.60 5.92 3.21
N THR A 204 12.62 4.80 2.49
CA THR A 204 12.22 4.74 1.07
C THR A 204 10.76 5.13 0.88
N GLY A 205 9.87 4.67 1.77
CA GLY A 205 8.46 5.08 1.77
C GLY A 205 8.28 6.59 2.01
N LEU A 206 9.11 7.20 2.86
CA LEU A 206 9.11 8.66 3.09
C LEU A 206 9.63 9.44 1.86
N TYR A 207 10.69 8.96 1.21
CA TYR A 207 11.18 9.54 -0.05
C TYR A 207 10.13 9.44 -1.16
N ALA A 208 9.50 8.27 -1.34
CA ALA A 208 8.44 8.06 -2.32
C ALA A 208 7.22 8.96 -2.06
N HIS A 209 6.78 9.07 -0.80
CA HIS A 209 5.73 10.01 -0.40
C HIS A 209 6.09 11.45 -0.78
N GLY A 210 7.31 11.92 -0.47
CA GLY A 210 7.78 13.25 -0.83
C GLY A 210 7.86 13.48 -2.34
N ALA A 211 8.36 12.50 -3.09
CA ALA A 211 8.46 12.55 -4.55
C ALA A 211 7.08 12.62 -5.21
N ILE A 212 6.10 11.85 -4.74
CA ILE A 212 4.71 11.88 -5.24
C ILE A 212 4.08 13.24 -4.96
N MET A 213 4.26 13.81 -3.76
CA MET A 213 3.79 15.16 -3.43
C MET A 213 4.40 16.22 -4.36
N ALA A 214 5.72 16.14 -4.61
CA ALA A 214 6.40 17.03 -5.55
C ALA A 214 5.89 16.88 -6.99
N ALA A 215 5.66 15.64 -7.43
CA ALA A 215 5.10 15.36 -8.75
C ALA A 215 3.66 15.88 -8.90
N LEU A 216 2.83 15.78 -7.86
CA LEU A 216 1.48 16.35 -7.84
C LEU A 216 1.51 17.87 -8.00
N LEU A 217 2.44 18.56 -7.31
CA LEU A 217 2.66 20.00 -7.45
C LEU A 217 3.19 20.37 -8.85
N SER A 218 4.16 19.63 -9.37
CA SER A 218 4.72 19.81 -10.72
C SER A 218 3.64 19.66 -11.80
N ARG A 219 2.77 18.66 -11.66
CA ARG A 219 1.66 18.41 -12.59
C ARG A 219 0.65 19.57 -12.65
N GLN A 220 0.50 20.36 -11.58
CA GLN A 220 -0.34 21.57 -11.64
C GLN A 220 0.25 22.66 -12.55
N GLN A 221 1.58 22.69 -12.69
CA GLN A 221 2.28 23.66 -13.53
C GLN A 221 2.41 23.18 -14.97
N THR A 222 2.71 21.89 -15.15
CA THR A 222 3.02 21.30 -16.45
C THR A 222 1.81 20.68 -17.14
N GLY A 223 0.76 20.36 -16.38
CA GLY A 223 -0.36 19.56 -16.86
C GLY A 223 -0.05 18.08 -17.10
N LYS A 224 1.20 17.63 -16.88
CA LYS A 224 1.68 16.29 -17.23
C LYS A 224 2.10 15.48 -16.01
N GLY A 225 1.93 14.17 -16.13
CA GLY A 225 2.45 13.18 -15.19
C GLY A 225 3.96 12.98 -15.32
N VAL A 226 4.52 12.11 -14.47
CA VAL A 226 5.94 11.77 -14.47
C VAL A 226 6.17 10.37 -13.91
N TRP A 227 7.24 9.72 -14.36
CA TRP A 227 7.73 8.49 -13.75
C TRP A 227 8.69 8.82 -12.61
N ILE A 228 8.41 8.29 -11.42
CA ILE A 228 9.27 8.35 -10.25
C ILE A 228 9.93 6.97 -10.11
N ASP A 229 11.25 6.93 -10.26
CA ASP A 229 12.09 5.79 -9.89
C ASP A 229 12.65 6.04 -8.49
N CYS A 230 12.08 5.38 -7.49
CA CYS A 230 12.55 5.42 -6.10
C CYS A 230 13.06 4.03 -5.73
N ASN A 231 14.17 3.95 -4.99
CA ASN A 231 14.73 2.67 -4.63
C ASN A 231 15.33 2.63 -3.23
N LEU A 232 15.38 1.43 -2.66
CA LEU A 232 15.88 1.20 -1.30
C LEU A 232 17.37 1.53 -1.19
N PHE A 233 18.18 1.13 -2.18
CA PHE A 233 19.64 1.28 -2.15
C PHE A 233 20.06 2.74 -2.01
N GLU A 234 19.61 3.61 -2.91
CA GLU A 234 19.91 5.04 -2.88
C GLU A 234 19.28 5.73 -1.66
N SER A 235 18.06 5.33 -1.26
CA SER A 235 17.41 5.85 -0.06
C SER A 235 18.23 5.56 1.20
N GLN A 236 18.83 4.37 1.31
CA GLN A 236 19.68 4.02 2.44
C GLN A 236 21.00 4.78 2.43
N ILE A 237 21.68 4.86 1.28
CA ILE A 237 22.94 5.62 1.13
C ILE A 237 22.72 7.09 1.49
N ALA A 238 21.63 7.70 1.00
CA ALA A 238 21.27 9.07 1.38
C ALA A 238 21.03 9.18 2.90
N GLY A 239 20.47 8.15 3.52
CA GLY A 239 20.25 8.04 4.96
C GLY A 239 21.54 7.96 5.81
N LEU A 240 22.69 7.61 5.25
CA LEU A 240 23.98 7.60 5.97
C LEU A 240 24.46 9.02 6.34
N ALA A 241 23.95 10.06 5.66
CA ALA A 241 24.17 11.46 5.97
C ALA A 241 25.65 11.84 6.25
N ASN A 242 25.99 12.16 7.50
CA ASN A 242 27.33 12.57 7.88
C ASN A 242 28.36 11.43 7.79
N ILE A 243 27.95 10.17 7.92
CA ILE A 243 28.85 9.02 7.80
C ILE A 243 29.33 8.88 6.36
N ALA A 244 28.43 8.97 5.38
CA ALA A 244 28.80 9.02 3.97
C ALA A 244 29.70 10.24 3.68
N SER A 245 29.36 11.41 4.24
CA SER A 245 30.16 12.62 4.05
C SER A 245 31.58 12.50 4.62
N ASN A 246 31.76 11.84 5.78
CA ASN A 246 33.09 11.60 6.35
C ASN A 246 34.00 10.82 5.39
N TYR A 247 33.46 9.80 4.72
CA TYR A 247 34.18 9.03 3.72
C TYR A 247 34.41 9.85 2.44
N LEU A 248 33.35 10.42 1.86
CA LEU A 248 33.41 11.14 0.58
C LEU A 248 34.30 12.39 0.63
N ILE A 249 34.32 13.11 1.76
CA ILE A 249 35.08 14.37 1.91
C ILE A 249 36.47 14.13 2.48
N ALA A 250 36.60 13.27 3.51
CA ALA A 250 37.82 13.12 4.28
C ALA A 250 38.52 11.77 4.10
N GLY A 251 37.98 10.85 3.29
CA GLY A 251 38.51 9.50 3.09
C GLY A 251 38.51 8.65 4.36
N LYS A 252 37.73 9.05 5.37
CA LYS A 252 37.72 8.39 6.69
C LYS A 252 36.69 7.28 6.69
N GLU A 253 37.18 6.05 6.79
CA GLU A 253 36.34 4.86 6.89
C GLU A 253 35.48 4.88 8.17
N ALA A 254 34.25 4.39 8.06
CA ALA A 254 33.32 4.28 9.16
C ALA A 254 33.53 2.99 9.94
N SER A 255 33.11 2.98 11.21
CA SER A 255 33.18 1.80 12.07
C SER A 255 31.97 1.74 12.99
N ARG A 256 31.73 0.57 13.57
CA ARG A 256 30.74 0.38 14.64
C ARG A 256 31.19 1.10 15.90
N HIS A 257 30.25 1.79 16.55
CA HIS A 257 30.50 2.55 17.79
C HIS A 257 29.55 2.19 18.93
N GLY A 258 28.77 1.11 18.78
CA GLY A 258 27.67 0.81 19.71
C GLY A 258 26.68 1.96 19.74
N THR A 259 26.47 2.51 20.93
CA THR A 259 25.59 3.67 21.14
C THR A 259 26.30 5.01 21.09
N ALA A 260 27.62 5.03 20.90
CA ALA A 260 28.43 6.22 21.04
C ALA A 260 28.51 7.05 19.77
N HIS A 261 28.49 8.38 19.91
CA HIS A 261 28.77 9.28 18.80
C HIS A 261 30.28 9.24 18.46
N PRO A 262 30.66 9.17 17.16
CA PRO A 262 32.08 9.07 16.78
C PRO A 262 32.89 10.31 17.14
N SER A 263 32.28 11.51 17.01
CA SER A 263 32.99 12.80 17.11
C SER A 263 32.67 13.63 18.36
N ILE A 264 31.80 13.14 19.26
CA ILE A 264 31.29 13.93 20.39
C ILE A 264 31.33 13.06 21.64
N VAL A 265 31.95 13.57 22.71
CA VAL A 265 32.06 12.86 24.00
C VAL A 265 31.75 13.82 25.16
N PRO A 266 30.98 13.42 26.19
CA PRO A 266 30.18 12.20 26.24
C PRO A 266 28.88 12.33 25.42
N TYR A 267 28.66 11.38 24.52
CA TYR A 267 27.40 11.24 23.78
C TYR A 267 27.17 9.75 23.51
N GLN A 268 26.62 9.04 24.49
CA GLN A 268 26.41 7.58 24.43
C GLN A 268 25.45 7.09 25.51
N VAL A 269 25.14 5.80 25.47
CA VAL A 269 24.44 5.11 26.56
C VAL A 269 25.41 4.78 27.68
N PHE A 270 24.96 5.03 28.91
CA PHE A 270 25.63 4.67 30.15
C PHE A 270 24.74 3.75 30.98
N PRO A 271 25.31 2.71 31.64
CA PRO A 271 24.57 1.93 32.61
C PRO A 271 24.37 2.74 33.90
N CYS A 272 23.28 2.46 34.59
CA CYS A 272 23.03 2.83 35.98
C CYS A 272 22.60 1.58 36.76
N LYS A 273 22.33 1.72 38.06
CA LYS A 273 22.12 0.58 38.97
C LYS A 273 21.06 -0.43 38.49
N ASP A 274 20.03 0.02 37.80
CA ASP A 274 18.85 -0.76 37.39
C ASP A 274 18.50 -0.61 35.90
N GLY A 275 19.39 -0.05 35.07
CA GLY A 275 19.09 0.18 33.66
C GLY A 275 20.12 1.02 32.90
N PHE A 276 19.64 1.80 31.92
CA PHE A 276 20.48 2.55 31.00
C PHE A 276 19.93 3.95 30.73
N LEU A 277 20.84 4.91 30.55
CA LEU A 277 20.56 6.29 30.18
C LEU A 277 21.39 6.68 28.95
N MET A 278 20.73 7.20 27.92
CA MET A 278 21.40 7.95 26.87
C MET A 278 21.69 9.35 27.41
N ILE A 279 22.94 9.79 27.34
CA ILE A 279 23.36 11.14 27.75
C ILE A 279 24.14 11.75 26.61
N GLY A 280 23.79 12.98 26.23
CA GLY A 280 24.46 13.74 25.18
C GLY A 280 24.87 15.12 25.66
N ALA A 281 26.15 15.29 26.01
CA ALA A 281 26.76 16.60 26.23
C ALA A 281 27.50 17.03 24.96
N GLY A 282 26.75 17.60 24.01
CA GLY A 282 27.21 17.94 22.67
C GLY A 282 28.15 19.15 22.58
N ASN A 283 28.37 19.88 23.68
CA ASN A 283 29.28 21.02 23.72
C ASN A 283 29.86 21.22 25.13
N ASP A 284 30.89 22.07 25.23
CA ASP A 284 31.63 22.29 26.48
C ASP A 284 30.78 22.91 27.60
N LYS A 285 29.74 23.69 27.25
CA LYS A 285 28.79 24.21 28.24
C LYS A 285 27.95 23.08 28.86
N GLN A 286 27.48 22.14 28.06
CA GLN A 286 26.75 20.97 28.55
C GLN A 286 27.67 20.03 29.34
N PHE A 287 28.93 19.87 28.91
CA PHE A 287 29.91 19.10 29.66
C PHE A 287 30.18 19.70 31.04
N ARG A 288 30.34 21.03 31.12
CA ARG A 288 30.48 21.73 32.42
C ARG A 288 29.32 21.45 33.36
N LEU A 289 28.08 21.53 32.85
CA LEU A 289 26.88 21.23 33.65
C LEU A 289 26.85 19.78 34.12
N LEU A 290 27.22 18.83 33.25
CA LEU A 290 27.33 17.42 33.62
C LEU A 290 28.38 17.21 34.72
N ALA A 291 29.58 17.75 34.54
CA ALA A 291 30.69 17.62 35.47
C ALA A 291 30.36 18.21 36.86
N GLU A 292 29.87 19.44 36.90
CA GLU A 292 29.59 20.14 38.16
C GLU A 292 28.34 19.63 38.88
N LYS A 293 27.29 19.23 38.15
CA LYS A 293 25.96 18.97 38.74
C LYS A 293 25.58 17.50 38.83
N ILE A 294 26.17 16.64 38.00
CA ILE A 294 25.88 15.20 38.00
C ILE A 294 27.08 14.43 38.54
N LEU A 295 28.27 14.71 38.01
CA LEU A 295 29.51 14.06 38.48
C LEU A 295 30.00 14.65 39.81
N GLU A 296 29.53 15.84 40.14
CA GLU A 296 29.91 16.60 41.34
C GLU A 296 31.43 16.83 41.44
N ASP A 297 32.08 16.96 40.28
CA ASP A 297 33.51 17.20 40.13
C ASP A 297 33.76 18.31 39.11
N ALA A 298 33.90 19.53 39.62
CA ALA A 298 34.20 20.71 38.80
C ALA A 298 35.62 20.68 38.20
N SER A 299 36.54 19.88 38.75
CA SER A 299 37.93 19.85 38.28
C SER A 299 38.05 19.26 36.86
N LEU A 300 37.10 18.41 36.47
CA LEU A 300 36.99 17.83 35.13
C LEU A 300 36.85 18.90 34.04
N VAL A 301 36.26 20.06 34.36
CA VAL A 301 36.02 21.14 33.39
C VAL A 301 37.33 21.84 33.00
N THR A 302 38.26 21.95 33.94
CA THR A 302 39.58 22.57 33.74
C THR A 302 40.68 21.57 33.42
N ASN A 303 40.40 20.27 33.54
CA ASN A 303 41.36 19.22 33.23
C ASN A 303 41.72 19.27 31.73
N PRO A 304 43.01 19.39 31.35
CA PRO A 304 43.43 19.44 29.95
C PRO A 304 42.97 18.24 29.11
N LYS A 305 42.70 17.09 29.74
CA LYS A 305 42.16 15.90 29.06
C LYS A 305 40.69 16.03 28.66
N PHE A 306 39.91 16.90 29.31
CA PHE A 306 38.45 16.95 29.13
C PHE A 306 37.88 18.36 28.85
N ALA A 307 38.70 19.40 28.94
CA ALA A 307 38.27 20.79 28.82
C ALA A 307 37.59 21.14 27.48
N THR A 308 37.98 20.46 26.39
CA THR A 308 37.40 20.65 25.05
C THR A 308 36.88 19.32 24.50
N ASN A 309 35.94 19.37 23.55
CA ASN A 309 35.42 18.15 22.91
C ASN A 309 36.54 17.29 22.30
N ASP A 310 37.48 17.89 21.58
CA ASP A 310 38.58 17.16 20.96
C ASP A 310 39.46 16.44 21.99
N ALA A 311 39.69 17.07 23.14
CA ALA A 311 40.38 16.42 24.26
C ALA A 311 39.54 15.26 24.82
N ARG A 312 38.22 15.43 24.99
CA ARG A 312 37.32 14.35 25.44
C ARG A 312 37.24 13.19 24.45
N VAL A 313 37.27 13.46 23.14
CA VAL A 313 37.32 12.42 22.11
C VAL A 313 38.63 11.62 22.20
N LYS A 314 39.77 12.29 22.40
CA LYS A 314 41.08 11.63 22.57
C LYS A 314 41.19 10.82 23.86
N ASN A 315 40.54 11.26 24.94
CA ASN A 315 40.58 10.63 26.26
C ASN A 315 39.22 10.00 26.62
N ARG A 316 38.53 9.42 25.62
CA ARG A 316 37.16 8.91 25.74
C ARG A 316 37.04 7.91 26.89
N ASP A 317 37.83 6.85 26.87
CA ASP A 317 37.65 5.71 27.77
C ASP A 317 37.78 6.14 29.24
N GLU A 318 38.74 7.00 29.55
CA GLU A 318 38.94 7.56 30.89
C GLU A 318 37.71 8.36 31.35
N LEU A 319 37.19 9.26 30.51
CA LEU A 319 36.03 10.07 30.88
C LEU A 319 34.75 9.23 31.01
N ILE A 320 34.55 8.26 30.11
CA ILE A 320 33.39 7.37 30.14
C ILE A 320 33.39 6.52 31.41
N ASN A 321 34.54 6.02 31.85
CA ASN A 321 34.65 5.28 33.10
C ASN A 321 34.26 6.15 34.30
N ILE A 322 34.76 7.40 34.38
CA ILE A 322 34.40 8.35 35.46
C ILE A 322 32.89 8.58 35.50
N ILE A 323 32.26 8.84 34.36
CA ILE A 323 30.81 9.05 34.27
C ILE A 323 30.05 7.79 34.71
N THR A 324 30.50 6.63 34.24
CA THR A 324 29.87 5.34 34.53
C THR A 324 29.92 5.01 36.03
N GLU A 325 31.06 5.18 36.68
CA GLU A 325 31.22 4.95 38.12
C GLU A 325 30.25 5.80 38.96
N VAL A 326 30.02 7.06 38.57
CA VAL A 326 29.03 7.91 39.24
C VAL A 326 27.62 7.40 38.99
N LEU A 327 27.26 7.14 37.73
CA LEU A 327 25.89 6.74 37.36
C LEU A 327 25.48 5.38 37.93
N MET A 328 26.44 4.48 38.18
CA MET A 328 26.17 3.19 38.83
C MET A 328 25.76 3.30 40.30
N LYS A 329 25.95 4.45 40.97
CA LYS A 329 25.61 4.63 42.38
C LYS A 329 24.10 4.69 42.65
N ASN A 330 23.31 5.13 41.67
CA ASN A 330 21.87 5.30 41.82
C ASN A 330 21.09 4.67 40.66
N ASP A 331 19.80 4.49 40.89
CA ASP A 331 18.85 4.02 39.88
C ASP A 331 18.53 5.10 38.83
N LYS A 332 17.88 4.65 37.76
CA LYS A 332 17.46 5.46 36.64
C LYS A 332 16.57 6.62 37.07
N ASP A 333 15.60 6.40 37.95
CA ASP A 333 14.62 7.41 38.35
C ASP A 333 15.27 8.54 39.16
N HIS A 334 16.26 8.23 39.99
CA HIS A 334 17.10 9.23 40.64
C HIS A 334 17.78 10.13 39.60
N TRP A 335 18.45 9.54 38.61
CA TRP A 335 19.16 10.31 37.59
C TRP A 335 18.20 11.12 36.73
N LEU A 336 17.07 10.56 36.31
CA LEU A 336 16.06 11.31 35.54
C LEU A 336 15.63 12.58 36.28
N LYS A 337 15.43 12.51 37.61
CA LYS A 337 15.12 13.69 38.45
C LYS A 337 16.28 14.69 38.48
N ARG A 338 17.52 14.22 38.63
CA ARG A 338 18.73 15.09 38.67
C ARG A 338 19.00 15.80 37.35
N PHE A 339 18.77 15.14 36.23
CA PHE A 339 18.98 15.72 34.89
C PHE A 339 17.83 16.64 34.44
N THR A 340 16.61 16.47 34.97
CA THR A 340 15.44 17.25 34.56
C THR A 340 15.66 18.75 34.79
N GLY A 341 15.55 19.55 33.72
CA GLY A 341 15.72 21.00 33.76
C GLY A 341 17.17 21.48 33.79
N LEU A 342 18.16 20.58 33.79
CA LEU A 342 19.59 20.94 33.87
C LEU A 342 20.12 21.58 32.57
N GLY A 343 19.50 21.28 31.42
CA GLY A 343 19.97 21.75 30.11
C GLY A 343 21.01 20.85 29.44
N VAL A 344 21.20 19.63 29.96
CA VAL A 344 21.96 18.54 29.32
C VAL A 344 20.96 17.56 28.70
N PRO A 345 21.03 17.26 27.38
CA PRO A 345 20.20 16.23 26.76
C PRO A 345 20.41 14.83 27.36
N PHE A 346 19.31 14.16 27.70
CA PHE A 346 19.31 12.81 28.27
C PHE A 346 17.99 12.09 28.01
N GLY A 347 17.97 10.76 28.15
CA GLY A 347 16.74 9.97 28.15
C GLY A 347 16.97 8.53 28.58
N PRO A 348 15.95 7.84 29.13
CA PRO A 348 16.04 6.43 29.45
C PRO A 348 15.96 5.57 28.18
N ILE A 349 16.56 4.38 28.23
CA ILE A 349 16.31 3.35 27.20
C ILE A 349 15.00 2.65 27.54
N ASN A 350 13.95 2.92 26.76
CA ASN A 350 12.62 2.36 26.94
C ASN A 350 12.41 1.09 26.10
N ASN A 351 11.72 0.10 26.66
CA ASN A 351 11.09 -0.94 25.85
C ASN A 351 9.81 -0.40 25.15
N ILE A 352 9.19 -1.22 24.29
CA ILE A 352 8.00 -0.79 23.52
C ILE A 352 6.81 -0.43 24.42
N GLY A 353 6.57 -1.20 25.49
CA GLY A 353 5.50 -0.92 26.44
C GLY A 353 5.69 0.40 27.19
N GLN A 354 6.92 0.72 27.59
CA GLN A 354 7.30 1.99 28.20
C GLN A 354 7.19 3.15 27.20
N THR A 355 7.55 2.92 25.92
CA THR A 355 7.46 3.93 24.86
C THR A 355 6.02 4.42 24.67
N PHE A 356 5.05 3.51 24.56
CA PHE A 356 3.64 3.91 24.41
C PHE A 356 3.00 4.44 25.70
N LYS A 357 3.58 4.15 26.86
CA LYS A 357 3.17 4.73 28.16
C LYS A 357 3.89 6.04 28.50
N HIS A 358 4.84 6.48 27.67
CA HIS A 358 5.62 7.68 27.94
C HIS A 358 4.68 8.90 28.07
N PRO A 359 4.84 9.78 29.09
CA PRO A 359 3.92 10.89 29.31
C PRO A 359 3.73 11.79 28.08
N GLN A 360 4.83 12.06 27.35
CA GLN A 360 4.76 12.81 26.08
C GLN A 360 4.02 12.04 24.97
N ALA A 361 4.14 10.72 24.90
CA ALA A 361 3.45 9.90 23.90
C ALA A 361 1.93 9.95 24.11
N VAL A 362 1.50 9.85 25.37
CA VAL A 362 0.10 10.01 25.78
C VAL A 362 -0.39 11.43 25.47
N ALA A 363 0.33 12.46 25.91
CA ALA A 363 -0.03 13.86 25.69
C ALA A 363 -0.09 14.25 24.20
N ARG A 364 0.72 13.61 23.36
CA ARG A 364 0.77 13.84 21.90
C ARG A 364 -0.15 12.90 21.10
N GLN A 365 -0.93 12.06 21.78
CA GLN A 365 -1.87 11.13 21.16
C GLN A 365 -1.20 10.36 20.01
N VAL A 366 -0.06 9.72 20.31
CA VAL A 366 0.71 8.99 19.29
C VAL A 366 0.04 7.68 18.85
N THR A 367 -1.03 7.28 19.53
CA THR A 367 -1.88 6.18 19.14
C THR A 367 -3.27 6.67 18.80
N VAL A 368 -3.92 5.99 17.87
CA VAL A 368 -5.32 6.17 17.50
C VAL A 368 -6.02 4.83 17.62
N GLU A 369 -7.30 4.87 17.94
CA GLU A 369 -8.13 3.68 18.07
C GLU A 369 -9.19 3.69 16.97
N VAL A 370 -9.33 2.56 16.29
CA VAL A 370 -10.26 2.40 15.17
C VAL A 370 -11.10 1.14 15.38
N GLU A 371 -12.35 1.18 14.92
CA GLU A 371 -13.22 0.02 14.90
C GLU A 371 -12.97 -0.78 13.61
N HIS A 372 -12.41 -1.98 13.74
CA HIS A 372 -12.12 -2.85 12.62
C HIS A 372 -13.19 -3.95 12.50
N PRO A 373 -13.84 -4.14 11.33
CA PRO A 373 -14.97 -5.07 11.18
C PRO A 373 -14.70 -6.50 11.66
N ARG A 374 -13.47 -7.00 11.45
CA ARG A 374 -13.07 -8.35 11.88
C ARG A 374 -12.42 -8.41 13.26
N ALA A 375 -11.87 -7.31 13.76
CA ALA A 375 -10.99 -7.31 14.93
C ALA A 375 -11.52 -6.50 16.10
N GLY A 376 -12.69 -5.89 15.93
CA GLY A 376 -13.24 -4.93 16.88
C GLY A 376 -12.32 -3.71 17.01
N LYS A 377 -12.28 -3.16 18.21
CA LYS A 377 -11.48 -2.00 18.56
C LYS A 377 -9.98 -2.34 18.56
N VAL A 378 -9.23 -1.79 17.61
CA VAL A 378 -7.77 -1.96 17.47
C VAL A 378 -7.04 -0.63 17.66
N ARG A 379 -5.84 -0.69 18.24
CA ARG A 379 -5.00 0.49 18.49
C ARG A 379 -3.83 0.53 17.51
N LEU A 380 -3.72 1.62 16.77
CA LEU A 380 -2.70 1.86 15.75
C LEU A 380 -1.82 3.04 16.15
N VAL A 381 -0.65 3.16 15.51
CA VAL A 381 0.14 4.40 15.57
C VAL A 381 -0.58 5.48 14.77
N ALA A 382 -0.85 6.62 15.41
CA ALA A 382 -1.52 7.76 14.79
C ALA A 382 -0.59 8.49 13.80
N PRO A 383 -1.14 9.24 12.83
CA PRO A 383 -0.35 10.13 11.98
C PRO A 383 0.62 11.01 12.81
N PRO A 384 1.91 11.12 12.45
CA PRO A 384 2.91 11.75 13.31
C PRO A 384 2.92 13.28 13.22
N VAL A 385 2.42 13.85 12.12
CA VAL A 385 2.44 15.30 11.84
C VAL A 385 1.11 15.95 12.22
N ALA A 386 1.20 17.14 12.84
CA ALA A 386 0.06 17.97 13.18
C ALA A 386 0.08 19.28 12.38
N TYR A 387 -1.06 19.68 11.86
CA TYR A 387 -1.31 20.94 11.16
C TYR A 387 -2.18 21.81 12.06
N ASN A 388 -1.72 23.02 12.39
CA ASN A 388 -2.38 23.92 13.34
C ASN A 388 -2.75 23.23 14.67
N GLY A 389 -1.84 22.38 15.18
CA GLY A 389 -2.03 21.66 16.44
C GLY A 389 -2.87 20.38 16.36
N ARG A 390 -3.47 20.06 15.20
CA ARG A 390 -4.31 18.86 15.01
C ARG A 390 -3.69 17.87 14.02
N LYS A 391 -3.82 16.57 14.29
CA LYS A 391 -3.41 15.51 13.36
C LYS A 391 -4.50 15.27 12.32
N MET A 392 -4.12 14.74 11.16
CA MET A 392 -5.10 14.20 10.22
C MET A 392 -5.85 13.02 10.85
N GLU A 393 -7.13 12.91 10.51
CA GLU A 393 -8.00 11.84 11.00
C GLU A 393 -7.72 10.52 10.28
N VAL A 394 -7.78 9.42 11.03
CA VAL A 394 -7.87 8.08 10.45
C VAL A 394 -9.33 7.79 10.18
N ARG A 395 -9.71 7.95 8.90
CA ARG A 395 -11.09 7.88 8.39
C ARG A 395 -11.58 6.44 8.24
N LEU A 396 -10.69 5.53 7.83
CA LEU A 396 -11.02 4.11 7.64
C LEU A 396 -10.01 3.23 8.40
N PRO A 397 -10.46 2.14 9.03
CA PRO A 397 -9.56 1.11 9.51
C PRO A 397 -8.79 0.50 8.34
N PRO A 398 -7.66 -0.20 8.57
CA PRO A 398 -7.05 -1.03 7.53
C PRO A 398 -8.08 -2.05 7.01
N PRO A 399 -8.16 -2.28 5.69
CA PRO A 399 -9.22 -3.10 5.12
C PRO A 399 -8.93 -4.60 5.26
N TRP A 400 -9.97 -5.41 5.44
CA TRP A 400 -9.82 -6.86 5.27
C TRP A 400 -9.72 -7.22 3.79
N LEU A 401 -9.23 -8.42 3.49
CA LEU A 401 -8.92 -8.82 2.11
C LEU A 401 -10.18 -8.84 1.25
N SER A 402 -10.19 -8.07 0.14
CA SER A 402 -11.31 -7.99 -0.80
C SER A 402 -12.55 -7.27 -0.28
N GLU A 403 -12.43 -6.49 0.80
CA GLU A 403 -13.56 -5.79 1.44
C GLU A 403 -14.37 -4.93 0.46
N HIS A 404 -13.68 -4.29 -0.49
CA HIS A 404 -14.27 -3.28 -1.38
C HIS A 404 -14.37 -3.77 -2.82
N THR A 405 -14.18 -5.07 -3.10
CA THR A 405 -14.25 -5.63 -4.46
C THR A 405 -15.68 -5.58 -4.99
N GLU A 406 -16.66 -6.02 -4.20
CA GLU A 406 -18.06 -6.19 -4.64
C GLU A 406 -19.04 -5.20 -4.01
N GLU A 407 -18.57 -4.22 -3.25
CA GLU A 407 -19.47 -3.24 -2.62
C GLU A 407 -20.19 -2.36 -3.69
N PRO A 408 -21.43 -1.92 -3.45
CA PRO A 408 -22.05 -0.86 -4.25
C PRO A 408 -21.16 0.39 -4.28
N GLY A 409 -20.76 0.86 -5.46
CA GLY A 409 -19.77 1.95 -5.61
C GLY A 409 -18.31 1.50 -5.54
N SER A 410 -18.06 0.19 -5.54
CA SER A 410 -16.71 -0.40 -5.69
C SER A 410 -16.00 0.19 -6.90
N PRO A 411 -14.69 0.49 -6.81
CA PRO A 411 -13.89 0.91 -7.96
C PRO A 411 -13.93 -0.11 -9.11
N VAL A 412 -14.04 -1.40 -8.80
CA VAL A 412 -14.21 -2.47 -9.78
C VAL A 412 -15.55 -2.32 -10.49
N ARG A 413 -16.65 -2.15 -9.75
CA ARG A 413 -17.99 -1.94 -10.34
C ARG A 413 -18.14 -0.58 -11.05
N GLU A 414 -17.31 0.40 -10.73
CA GLU A 414 -17.26 1.68 -11.45
C GLU A 414 -16.55 1.58 -12.81
N VAL A 415 -15.63 0.62 -12.99
CA VAL A 415 -14.86 0.45 -14.23
C VAL A 415 -15.31 -0.76 -15.05
N VAL A 416 -15.88 -1.75 -14.40
CA VAL A 416 -16.55 -2.91 -14.99
C VAL A 416 -18.03 -2.54 -15.07
N ASP A 417 -18.53 -2.31 -16.28
CA ASP A 417 -19.98 -2.27 -16.49
C ASP A 417 -20.52 -3.67 -16.15
N MET A 418 -21.12 -3.81 -14.96
CA MET A 418 -21.62 -5.09 -14.47
C MET A 418 -22.67 -5.68 -15.42
N GLU A 419 -23.33 -4.86 -16.24
CA GLU A 419 -24.27 -5.33 -17.27
C GLU A 419 -23.55 -5.98 -18.47
N THR A 420 -22.37 -5.49 -18.84
CA THR A 420 -21.47 -6.10 -19.83
C THR A 420 -20.65 -7.26 -19.25
N PHE A 421 -20.32 -7.24 -17.95
CA PHE A 421 -19.56 -8.30 -17.27
C PHE A 421 -20.42 -9.53 -16.93
N ASN A 422 -21.68 -9.33 -16.53
CA ASN A 422 -22.65 -10.42 -16.37
C ASN A 422 -23.03 -11.07 -17.72
N GLN A 423 -22.77 -10.41 -18.85
CA GLN A 423 -22.88 -11.01 -20.18
C GLN A 423 -21.76 -12.01 -20.49
N ILE A 424 -20.65 -11.99 -19.74
CA ILE A 424 -19.40 -12.73 -20.03
C ILE A 424 -19.19 -13.92 -19.06
N LEU A 425 -19.81 -13.94 -17.88
CA LEU A 425 -19.39 -14.81 -16.76
C LEU A 425 -20.27 -16.02 -16.41
N GLU A 426 -21.14 -16.48 -17.30
CA GLU A 426 -21.65 -17.87 -17.18
C GLU A 426 -20.98 -18.73 -18.25
N LEU A 427 -19.68 -18.97 -18.06
CA LEU A 427 -18.99 -20.14 -18.59
C LEU A 427 -18.87 -21.12 -17.41
N ASP A 428 -19.48 -22.30 -17.57
CA ASP A 428 -19.51 -23.36 -16.55
C ASP A 428 -18.10 -23.63 -15.97
N GLU A 429 -18.05 -23.88 -14.66
CA GLU A 429 -16.84 -24.15 -13.88
C GLU A 429 -16.13 -25.48 -14.22
N ASP A 430 -16.56 -26.20 -15.26
CA ASP A 430 -16.06 -27.54 -15.58
C ASP A 430 -15.84 -27.71 -17.10
N GLU A 431 -14.67 -27.32 -17.61
CA GLU A 431 -13.87 -28.12 -18.56
C GLU A 431 -12.57 -27.41 -18.99
N ASP A 432 -11.47 -28.17 -18.94
CA ASP A 432 -10.14 -27.79 -19.42
C ASP A 432 -10.17 -27.39 -20.91
N SER A 433 -9.45 -26.30 -21.24
CA SER A 433 -9.02 -25.94 -22.60
C SER A 433 -10.12 -25.73 -23.64
N HIS A 434 -10.68 -24.52 -23.69
CA HIS A 434 -11.22 -23.99 -24.94
C HIS A 434 -10.24 -22.95 -25.48
N ASP A 435 -9.61 -23.27 -26.61
CA ASP A 435 -8.70 -22.39 -27.32
C ASP A 435 -9.52 -21.27 -27.99
N PHE A 436 -9.68 -20.15 -27.31
CA PHE A 436 -10.29 -18.92 -27.85
C PHE A 436 -9.39 -18.23 -28.89
N SER A 437 -8.90 -19.00 -29.85
CA SER A 437 -8.21 -18.45 -31.00
C SER A 437 -9.20 -17.59 -31.80
N GLN A 438 -8.75 -16.41 -32.22
CA GLN A 438 -9.53 -15.49 -33.05
C GLN A 438 -10.23 -16.17 -34.25
N PRO A 439 -9.60 -17.11 -34.99
CA PRO A 439 -10.29 -17.83 -36.07
C PRO A 439 -11.49 -18.65 -35.59
N MET A 440 -11.36 -19.36 -34.48
CA MET A 440 -12.45 -20.18 -33.93
C MET A 440 -13.65 -19.32 -33.54
N VAL A 441 -13.42 -18.18 -32.90
CA VAL A 441 -14.51 -17.25 -32.52
C VAL A 441 -15.27 -16.78 -33.76
N TRP A 442 -14.56 -16.44 -34.84
CA TRP A 442 -15.20 -16.02 -36.09
C TRP A 442 -15.96 -17.13 -36.80
N ASP A 443 -15.50 -18.39 -36.71
CA ASP A 443 -16.24 -19.54 -37.23
C ASP A 443 -17.61 -19.70 -36.54
N TYR A 444 -17.68 -19.49 -35.22
CA TYR A 444 -18.95 -19.48 -34.49
C TYR A 444 -19.87 -18.32 -34.93
N PHE A 445 -19.32 -17.12 -35.14
CA PHE A 445 -20.08 -15.98 -35.67
C PHE A 445 -20.63 -16.25 -37.07
N GLU A 446 -19.84 -16.83 -37.97
CA GLU A 446 -20.28 -17.20 -39.31
C GLU A 446 -21.34 -18.31 -39.28
N GLN A 447 -21.17 -19.29 -38.39
CA GLN A 447 -22.14 -20.37 -38.21
C GLN A 447 -23.48 -19.85 -37.71
N ALA A 448 -23.50 -18.94 -36.74
CA ALA A 448 -24.73 -18.34 -36.26
C ALA A 448 -25.43 -17.47 -37.32
N GLU A 449 -24.68 -16.72 -38.15
CA GLU A 449 -25.26 -15.99 -39.28
C GLU A 449 -25.95 -16.91 -40.29
N LYS A 450 -25.38 -18.09 -40.55
CA LYS A 450 -26.04 -19.13 -41.37
C LYS A 450 -27.31 -19.64 -40.69
N THR A 451 -27.25 -19.92 -39.39
CA THR A 451 -28.42 -20.37 -38.62
C THR A 451 -29.54 -19.34 -38.61
N PHE A 452 -29.24 -18.04 -38.51
CA PHE A 452 -30.25 -16.99 -38.56
C PHE A 452 -30.99 -16.94 -39.90
N LYS A 453 -30.31 -17.22 -41.02
CA LYS A 453 -30.97 -17.34 -42.34
C LYS A 453 -31.94 -18.52 -42.35
N THR A 454 -31.52 -19.67 -41.83
CA THR A 454 -32.39 -20.85 -41.71
C THR A 454 -33.59 -20.60 -40.79
N MET A 455 -33.41 -19.85 -39.71
CA MET A 455 -34.50 -19.45 -38.83
C MET A 455 -35.49 -18.50 -39.52
N ASP A 456 -35.02 -17.59 -40.37
CA ASP A 456 -35.92 -16.74 -41.17
C ASP A 456 -36.77 -17.55 -42.13
N ASP A 457 -36.17 -18.55 -42.79
CA ASP A 457 -36.89 -19.45 -43.69
C ASP A 457 -37.91 -20.32 -42.94
N ALA A 458 -37.55 -20.84 -41.77
CA ALA A 458 -38.45 -21.61 -40.91
C ALA A 458 -39.60 -20.74 -40.40
N PHE A 459 -39.32 -19.50 -39.99
CA PHE A 459 -40.33 -18.55 -39.56
C PHE A 459 -41.30 -18.18 -40.68
N ALA A 460 -40.82 -17.97 -41.91
CA ALA A 460 -41.65 -17.70 -43.08
C ALA A 460 -42.58 -18.88 -43.44
N LYS A 461 -42.19 -20.11 -43.08
CA LYS A 461 -42.99 -21.34 -43.26
C LYS A 461 -43.86 -21.66 -42.05
N GLU A 462 -43.84 -20.83 -41.01
CA GLU A 462 -44.53 -21.06 -39.74
C GLU A 462 -44.11 -22.36 -39.04
N ASP A 463 -42.88 -22.82 -39.29
CA ASP A 463 -42.34 -24.09 -38.78
C ASP A 463 -41.72 -23.90 -37.38
N LEU A 464 -42.58 -23.96 -36.36
CA LEU A 464 -42.21 -23.79 -34.96
C LEU A 464 -41.28 -24.88 -34.42
N GLU A 465 -41.36 -26.10 -34.94
CA GLU A 465 -40.51 -27.23 -34.53
C GLU A 465 -39.07 -27.04 -35.00
N SER A 466 -38.90 -26.62 -36.27
CA SER A 466 -37.58 -26.24 -36.79
C SER A 466 -37.00 -25.05 -36.04
N LEU A 467 -37.81 -24.05 -35.71
CA LEU A 467 -37.39 -22.88 -34.94
C LEU A 467 -36.92 -23.25 -33.52
N SER A 468 -37.61 -24.17 -32.85
CA SER A 468 -37.19 -24.70 -31.55
C SER A 468 -35.80 -25.36 -31.65
N SER A 469 -35.64 -26.24 -32.64
CA SER A 469 -34.40 -26.99 -32.87
C SER A 469 -33.22 -26.07 -33.21
N LEU A 470 -33.43 -25.05 -34.05
CA LEU A 470 -32.43 -24.04 -34.37
C LEU A 470 -32.10 -23.13 -33.18
N GLY A 471 -33.09 -22.84 -32.32
CA GLY A 471 -32.90 -22.16 -31.05
C GLY A 471 -31.98 -22.95 -30.11
N HIS A 472 -32.19 -24.26 -30.01
CA HIS A 472 -31.32 -25.15 -29.23
C HIS A 472 -29.87 -25.16 -29.73
N PHE A 473 -29.70 -25.27 -31.05
CA PHE A 473 -28.39 -25.22 -31.69
C PHE A 473 -27.65 -23.89 -31.43
N LEU A 474 -28.34 -22.76 -31.56
CA LEU A 474 -27.77 -21.44 -31.27
C LEU A 474 -27.46 -21.26 -29.78
N LYS A 475 -28.25 -21.83 -28.88
CA LYS A 475 -27.96 -21.81 -27.44
C LYS A 475 -26.60 -22.46 -27.16
N GLY A 476 -26.35 -23.66 -27.70
CA GLY A 476 -25.08 -24.35 -27.54
C GLY A 476 -23.89 -23.60 -28.15
N SER A 477 -24.06 -23.04 -29.35
CA SER A 477 -23.00 -22.22 -29.99
C SER A 477 -22.71 -20.93 -29.22
N SER A 478 -23.74 -20.33 -28.64
CA SER A 478 -23.61 -19.12 -27.80
C SER A 478 -22.99 -19.42 -26.44
N ALA A 479 -23.19 -20.63 -25.91
CA ALA A 479 -22.52 -21.12 -24.70
C ALA A 479 -21.01 -21.29 -24.92
N ALA A 480 -20.60 -21.84 -26.07
CA ALA A 480 -19.18 -21.94 -26.43
C ALA A 480 -18.47 -20.56 -26.51
N LEU A 481 -19.22 -19.50 -26.78
CA LEU A 481 -18.74 -18.11 -26.81
C LEU A 481 -18.97 -17.34 -25.50
N GLY A 482 -19.58 -17.94 -24.48
CA GLY A 482 -19.93 -17.27 -23.22
C GLY A 482 -21.01 -16.18 -23.34
N LEU A 483 -21.86 -16.22 -24.37
CA LEU A 483 -22.85 -15.16 -24.67
C LEU A 483 -24.18 -15.39 -23.93
N SER A 484 -24.21 -15.18 -22.61
CA SER A 484 -25.36 -15.56 -21.74
C SER A 484 -26.70 -14.91 -22.15
N ARG A 485 -26.71 -13.63 -22.56
CA ARG A 485 -27.93 -12.95 -23.07
C ARG A 485 -28.52 -13.65 -24.29
N VAL A 486 -27.66 -14.07 -25.21
CA VAL A 486 -28.07 -14.78 -26.43
C VAL A 486 -28.62 -16.16 -26.04
N GLN A 487 -27.95 -16.87 -25.12
CA GLN A 487 -28.40 -18.16 -24.63
C GLN A 487 -29.82 -18.09 -24.04
N HIS A 488 -30.11 -17.08 -23.21
CA HIS A 488 -31.43 -16.91 -22.61
C HIS A 488 -32.52 -16.68 -23.67
N THR A 489 -32.26 -15.80 -24.65
CA THR A 489 -33.22 -15.59 -25.74
C THR A 489 -33.40 -16.84 -26.61
N CYS A 490 -32.34 -17.62 -26.84
CA CYS A 490 -32.41 -18.91 -27.55
C CYS A 490 -33.20 -19.98 -26.78
N GLU A 491 -33.16 -19.95 -25.45
CA GLU A 491 -33.99 -20.80 -24.60
C GLU A 491 -35.47 -20.38 -24.67
N GLU A 492 -35.78 -19.08 -24.61
CA GLU A 492 -37.14 -18.58 -24.84
C GLU A 492 -37.69 -19.04 -26.21
N ILE A 493 -36.86 -19.05 -27.25
CA ILE A 493 -37.22 -19.55 -28.59
C ILE A 493 -37.59 -21.05 -28.56
N GLN A 494 -36.82 -21.87 -27.85
CA GLN A 494 -37.09 -23.31 -27.69
C GLN A 494 -38.45 -23.55 -27.04
N HIS A 495 -38.73 -22.88 -25.92
CA HIS A 495 -39.98 -23.05 -25.20
C HIS A 495 -41.18 -22.60 -26.04
N VAL A 496 -41.07 -21.44 -26.71
CA VAL A 496 -42.14 -20.93 -27.57
C VAL A 496 -42.39 -21.85 -28.77
N GLY A 497 -41.34 -22.47 -29.32
CA GLY A 497 -41.47 -23.49 -30.37
C GLY A 497 -42.24 -24.73 -29.93
N HIS A 498 -42.17 -25.09 -28.65
CA HIS A 498 -43.01 -26.13 -28.03
C HIS A 498 -44.37 -25.61 -27.51
N LEU A 499 -44.80 -24.44 -27.99
CA LEU A 499 -46.05 -23.80 -27.59
C LEU A 499 -46.13 -23.47 -26.10
N ARG A 500 -45.00 -23.18 -25.45
CA ARG A 500 -44.92 -22.80 -24.03
C ARG A 500 -44.31 -21.40 -23.87
N ASP A 501 -44.99 -20.54 -23.12
CA ASP A 501 -44.43 -19.28 -22.63
C ASP A 501 -44.09 -19.47 -21.15
N GLU A 502 -42.82 -19.71 -20.84
CA GLU A 502 -42.40 -19.93 -19.45
C GLU A 502 -42.52 -18.67 -18.59
N LYS A 503 -42.34 -17.48 -19.17
CA LYS A 503 -42.46 -16.21 -18.42
C LYS A 503 -43.89 -15.91 -18.03
N ALA A 504 -44.84 -16.26 -18.89
CA ALA A 504 -46.27 -16.13 -18.60
C ALA A 504 -46.89 -17.39 -17.98
N GLU A 505 -46.08 -18.43 -17.72
CA GLU A 505 -46.47 -19.75 -17.20
C GLU A 505 -47.66 -20.40 -17.92
N LYS A 506 -47.80 -20.17 -19.23
CA LYS A 506 -48.97 -20.60 -20.00
C LYS A 506 -48.61 -21.29 -21.31
N ASP A 507 -49.53 -22.10 -21.78
CA ASP A 507 -49.46 -22.68 -23.13
C ASP A 507 -49.98 -21.66 -24.15
N LEU A 508 -49.36 -21.67 -25.33
CA LEU A 508 -49.63 -20.76 -26.43
C LEU A 508 -50.42 -21.46 -27.54
N LYS A 509 -51.33 -20.73 -28.19
CA LYS A 509 -51.84 -21.18 -29.49
C LYS A 509 -50.76 -20.97 -30.57
N PRO A 510 -50.75 -21.75 -31.67
CA PRO A 510 -49.76 -21.60 -32.73
C PRO A 510 -49.61 -20.17 -33.27
N SER A 511 -50.72 -19.44 -33.46
CA SER A 511 -50.71 -18.04 -33.91
C SER A 511 -50.10 -17.07 -32.88
N GLU A 512 -50.28 -17.34 -31.58
CA GLU A 512 -49.68 -16.56 -30.49
C GLU A 512 -48.18 -16.86 -30.39
N ALA A 513 -47.79 -18.13 -30.53
CA ALA A 513 -46.40 -18.56 -30.56
C ALA A 513 -45.63 -17.91 -31.71
N LEU A 514 -46.19 -17.88 -32.92
CA LEU A 514 -45.57 -17.18 -34.07
C LEU A 514 -45.37 -15.69 -33.80
N THR A 515 -46.32 -15.03 -33.13
CA THR A 515 -46.21 -13.61 -32.78
C THR A 515 -45.07 -13.36 -31.77
N VAL A 516 -44.96 -14.21 -30.74
CA VAL A 516 -43.88 -14.14 -29.75
C VAL A 516 -42.53 -14.45 -30.40
N MET A 517 -42.48 -15.51 -31.20
CA MET A 517 -41.30 -15.96 -31.93
C MET A 517 -40.72 -14.86 -32.81
N GLY A 518 -41.56 -14.13 -33.56
CA GLY A 518 -41.10 -13.01 -34.40
C GLY A 518 -40.41 -11.89 -33.60
N ARG A 519 -40.78 -11.68 -32.33
CA ARG A 519 -40.10 -10.72 -31.44
C ARG A 519 -38.77 -11.27 -30.93
N LEU A 520 -38.75 -12.55 -30.53
CA LEU A 520 -37.55 -13.21 -30.04
C LEU A 520 -36.47 -13.32 -31.13
N LEU A 521 -36.85 -13.66 -32.37
CA LEU A 521 -35.92 -13.70 -33.51
C LEU A 521 -35.29 -12.33 -33.82
N LYS A 522 -36.04 -11.24 -33.66
CA LYS A 522 -35.47 -9.89 -33.78
C LYS A 522 -34.50 -9.58 -32.64
N ARG A 523 -34.88 -9.93 -31.42
CA ARG A 523 -34.08 -9.69 -30.21
C ARG A 523 -32.74 -10.43 -30.26
N VAL A 524 -32.76 -11.74 -30.53
CA VAL A 524 -31.54 -12.57 -30.55
C VAL A 524 -30.54 -12.08 -31.60
N LYS A 525 -31.00 -11.60 -32.76
CA LYS A 525 -30.13 -11.03 -33.81
C LYS A 525 -29.48 -9.71 -33.39
N VAL A 526 -30.18 -8.88 -32.61
CA VAL A 526 -29.61 -7.63 -32.07
C VAL A 526 -28.56 -7.97 -31.03
N GLU A 527 -28.89 -8.83 -30.06
CA GLU A 527 -27.97 -9.29 -29.02
C GLU A 527 -26.70 -9.92 -29.64
N TYR A 528 -26.86 -10.71 -30.70
CA TYR A 528 -25.74 -11.32 -31.41
C TYR A 528 -24.85 -10.30 -32.14
N LYS A 529 -25.44 -9.28 -32.78
CA LYS A 529 -24.67 -8.20 -33.44
C LYS A 529 -23.91 -7.34 -32.43
N GLU A 530 -24.50 -7.07 -31.27
CA GLU A 530 -23.83 -6.39 -30.16
C GLU A 530 -22.60 -7.18 -29.70
N ALA A 531 -22.76 -8.49 -29.50
CA ALA A 531 -21.67 -9.40 -29.13
C ALA A 531 -20.56 -9.44 -30.21
N GLN A 532 -20.93 -9.51 -31.48
CA GLN A 532 -19.98 -9.52 -32.61
C GLN A 532 -19.18 -8.21 -32.68
N ALA A 533 -19.84 -7.05 -32.53
CA ALA A 533 -19.17 -5.75 -32.53
C ALA A 533 -18.21 -5.60 -31.34
N TRP A 534 -18.58 -6.11 -30.18
CA TRP A 534 -17.70 -6.15 -29.02
C TRP A 534 -16.47 -7.02 -29.26
N MET A 535 -16.66 -8.23 -29.83
CA MET A 535 -15.55 -9.14 -30.15
C MET A 535 -14.57 -8.55 -31.16
N LYS A 536 -15.05 -7.81 -32.17
CA LYS A 536 -14.17 -7.10 -33.12
C LYS A 536 -13.27 -6.09 -32.42
N LYS A 537 -13.86 -5.32 -31.49
CA LYS A 537 -13.13 -4.37 -30.66
C LYS A 537 -12.13 -5.05 -29.72
N PHE A 538 -12.49 -6.21 -29.16
CA PHE A 538 -11.63 -7.01 -28.30
C PHE A 538 -10.39 -7.51 -29.05
N TYR A 539 -10.54 -7.99 -30.29
CA TYR A 539 -9.42 -8.44 -31.13
C TYR A 539 -8.69 -7.32 -31.88
N GLY A 540 -9.13 -6.06 -31.75
CA GLY A 540 -8.49 -4.91 -32.38
C GLY A 540 -8.70 -4.81 -33.90
N GLU A 541 -9.85 -5.31 -34.40
CA GLU A 541 -10.21 -5.32 -35.83
C GLU A 541 -11.05 -4.10 -36.28
N ASP A 542 -10.87 -2.93 -35.66
CA ASP A 542 -11.58 -1.69 -36.07
C ASP A 542 -10.96 -1.01 -37.32
#